data_AF-A0A101XYZ2-F1
#
_entry.id   AF-A0A101XYZ2-F1
#
_cell.length_a   1.000
_cell.length_b   1.000
_cell.length_c   1.000
_cell.angle_alpha   90.00
_cell.angle_beta   90.00
_cell.angle_gamma   90.00
#
_symmetry.space_group_name_H-M   'P 1'
#
loop_
_entity.id
_entity.type
_entity.pdbx_description
1 polymer ?
#
loop_
_entity_poly.entity_id
_entity_poly.type
_entity_poly.pdbx_seq_one_letter_code
_entity_poly.pdbx_strand_id
1 'polypeptide(L)'
;MRFSTYQEYHRPTPDDSYFLEGVYLEALDHEDLLQLADAPYCDKNWARLVYSLINHSLLIYSDDYFSDLIEKTPVISDSSEEITASFQSLIKCLIFYTNVQSPLYDACEMKFCQGTDLFGGVGIYKIHSKLGFNEEMIQRAVTRVIQYSLESCNPFRGLTIAVVQPDGSWKMVLVQIKIPTYLLRERDNTVTAMIHVFDPDRFVRMILGGANPKEVTHLEFKSIFQVAGSLQHFK
;
A
#
# COMPACT_ATOMS: atom_id res chain seq x y z
N MET A 1 26.14 -3.36 13.08
CA MET A 1 25.49 -2.13 13.57
C MET A 1 23.99 -2.34 13.49
N ARG A 2 23.28 -2.50 14.62
CA ARG A 2 21.82 -2.64 14.64
C ARG A 2 21.22 -1.24 14.53
N PHE A 3 20.54 -0.92 13.43
CA PHE A 3 19.73 0.29 13.35
C PHE A 3 18.44 0.06 14.14
N SER A 4 18.49 0.25 15.46
CA SER A 4 17.29 0.30 16.30
C SER A 4 16.82 1.75 16.41
N THR A 5 16.09 2.21 15.41
CA THR A 5 15.16 3.32 15.59
C THR A 5 13.81 2.79 15.15
N TYR A 6 13.10 2.17 16.10
CA TYR A 6 11.69 1.86 15.94
C TYR A 6 10.97 3.20 15.72
N GLN A 7 10.46 3.42 14.51
CA GLN A 7 9.62 4.59 14.25
C GLN A 7 8.22 4.24 14.72
N GLU A 8 7.85 4.75 15.88
CA GLU A 8 6.51 4.61 16.45
C GLU A 8 5.46 5.09 15.44
N TYR A 9 4.39 4.32 15.27
CA TYR A 9 3.33 4.64 14.33
C TYR A 9 2.71 6.01 14.63
N HIS A 10 2.71 6.89 13.63
CA HIS A 10 2.01 8.17 13.68
C HIS A 10 0.68 8.03 12.93
N ARG A 11 -0.43 8.33 13.63
CA ARG A 11 -1.76 8.31 13.02
C ARG A 11 -1.92 9.48 12.04
N PRO A 12 -2.54 9.24 10.87
CA PRO A 12 -2.75 10.30 9.88
C PRO A 12 -3.79 11.30 10.33
N THR A 13 -3.54 12.57 10.07
CA THR A 13 -4.39 13.72 10.39
C THR A 13 -5.01 14.31 9.12
N PRO A 14 -6.09 15.10 9.20
CA PRO A 14 -6.66 15.74 8.01
C PRO A 14 -5.65 16.59 7.21
N ASP A 15 -4.61 17.13 7.86
CA ASP A 15 -3.57 17.95 7.22
C ASP A 15 -2.55 17.14 6.41
N ASP A 16 -2.41 15.84 6.68
CA ASP A 16 -1.50 14.93 5.96
C ASP A 16 -2.23 13.98 5.01
N SER A 17 -3.54 14.15 4.88
CA SER A 17 -4.46 13.27 4.17
C SER A 17 -5.20 14.01 3.06
N TYR A 18 -5.44 13.33 1.94
CA TYR A 18 -6.26 13.86 0.84
C TYR A 18 -6.92 12.75 0.04
N PHE A 19 -8.04 13.08 -0.60
CA PHE A 19 -8.68 12.18 -1.56
C PHE A 19 -8.06 12.35 -2.95
N LEU A 20 -7.81 11.22 -3.61
CA LEU A 20 -7.35 11.22 -4.98
C LEU A 20 -8.50 11.62 -5.93
N GLU A 21 -8.40 12.82 -6.50
CA GLU A 21 -9.45 13.39 -7.35
C GLU A 21 -9.52 12.79 -8.75
N GLY A 22 -10.74 12.75 -9.30
CA GLY A 22 -11.00 12.34 -10.69
C GLY A 22 -10.60 10.90 -10.97
N VAL A 23 -10.72 10.01 -9.97
CA VAL A 23 -10.46 8.58 -10.10
C VAL A 23 -11.75 7.82 -9.88
N TYR A 24 -12.17 7.10 -10.90
CA TYR A 24 -13.23 6.10 -10.82
C TYR A 24 -12.57 4.74 -10.61
N LEU A 25 -12.78 4.15 -9.43
CA LEU A 25 -12.27 2.83 -9.08
C LEU A 25 -13.29 1.77 -9.51
N GLU A 26 -13.07 1.24 -10.71
CA GLU A 26 -13.81 0.11 -11.27
C GLU A 26 -12.83 -0.96 -11.74
N ALA A 27 -13.34 -2.18 -11.96
CA ALA A 27 -12.53 -3.25 -12.50
C ALA A 27 -12.16 -2.95 -13.96
N LEU A 28 -10.86 -2.84 -14.23
CA LEU A 28 -10.32 -2.62 -15.57
C LEU A 28 -10.34 -3.89 -16.41
N ASP A 29 -10.41 -3.72 -17.73
CA ASP A 29 -10.19 -4.81 -18.67
C ASP A 29 -8.69 -5.13 -18.85
N HIS A 30 -8.40 -6.18 -19.62
CA HIS A 30 -7.03 -6.65 -19.81
C HIS A 30 -6.13 -5.63 -20.53
N GLU A 31 -6.66 -4.87 -21.49
CA GLU A 31 -5.88 -3.92 -22.28
C GLU A 31 -5.53 -2.69 -21.42
N ASP A 32 -6.50 -2.18 -20.66
CA ASP A 32 -6.30 -1.10 -19.71
C ASP A 32 -5.28 -1.47 -18.63
N LEU A 33 -5.36 -2.68 -18.07
CA LEU A 33 -4.39 -3.16 -17.07
C LEU A 33 -2.95 -3.12 -17.60
N LEU A 34 -2.74 -3.59 -18.84
CA LEU A 34 -1.42 -3.60 -19.47
C LEU A 34 -0.96 -2.18 -19.79
N GLN A 35 -1.84 -1.33 -20.29
CA GLN A 35 -1.53 0.07 -20.57
C GLN A 35 -1.09 0.82 -19.31
N LEU A 36 -1.80 0.63 -18.19
CA LEU A 36 -1.44 1.26 -16.92
C LEU A 36 -0.14 0.70 -16.34
N ALA A 37 0.18 -0.56 -16.59
CA ALA A 37 1.42 -1.18 -16.12
C ALA A 37 2.65 -0.69 -16.90
N ASP A 38 2.51 -0.37 -18.18
CA ASP A 38 3.60 0.15 -19.02
C ASP A 38 3.79 1.68 -18.88
N ALA A 39 2.76 2.39 -18.40
CA ALA A 39 2.79 3.82 -18.22
C ALA A 39 3.74 4.29 -17.09
N PRO A 40 4.31 5.51 -17.20
CA PRO A 40 4.98 6.17 -16.08
C PRO A 40 4.07 6.24 -14.85
N TYR A 41 4.69 6.19 -13.67
CA TYR A 41 3.94 6.18 -12.42
C TYR A 41 3.10 7.45 -12.25
N CYS A 42 1.84 7.26 -11.89
CA CYS A 42 1.04 8.28 -11.24
C CYS A 42 0.07 7.64 -10.25
N ASP A 43 -0.33 8.39 -9.22
CA ASP A 43 -1.18 7.86 -8.15
C ASP A 43 -2.53 7.36 -8.67
N LYS A 44 -3.09 8.04 -9.68
CA LYS A 44 -4.37 7.65 -10.32
C LYS A 44 -4.28 6.29 -10.98
N ASN A 45 -3.24 6.06 -11.77
CA ASN A 45 -3.04 4.80 -12.47
C ASN A 45 -2.72 3.68 -11.50
N TRP A 46 -1.90 3.96 -10.48
CA TRP A 46 -1.60 3.00 -9.43
C TRP A 46 -2.84 2.56 -8.66
N ALA A 47 -3.68 3.51 -8.22
CA ALA A 47 -4.91 3.22 -7.49
C ALA A 47 -5.87 2.36 -8.34
N ARG A 48 -6.10 2.73 -9.61
CA ARG A 48 -6.97 1.96 -10.53
C ARG A 48 -6.43 0.56 -10.81
N LEU A 49 -5.14 0.45 -11.07
CA LEU A 49 -4.47 -0.82 -11.34
C LEU A 49 -4.56 -1.75 -10.13
N VAL A 50 -4.14 -1.30 -8.96
CA VAL A 50 -4.16 -2.12 -7.74
C VAL A 50 -5.58 -2.52 -7.37
N TYR A 51 -6.52 -1.57 -7.39
CA TYR A 51 -7.93 -1.85 -7.10
C TYR A 51 -8.45 -2.97 -8.00
N SER A 52 -8.21 -2.89 -9.32
CA SER A 52 -8.65 -3.91 -10.28
C SER A 52 -8.03 -5.28 -10.01
N LEU A 53 -6.75 -5.33 -9.61
CA LEU A 53 -6.05 -6.58 -9.34
C LEU A 53 -6.53 -7.27 -8.06
N ILE A 54 -7.01 -6.52 -7.07
CA ILE A 54 -7.29 -7.08 -5.72
C ILE A 54 -8.75 -6.96 -5.28
N ASN A 55 -9.63 -6.29 -6.04
CA ASN A 55 -11.01 -5.97 -5.62
C ASN A 55 -11.79 -7.19 -5.10
N HIS A 56 -11.65 -8.34 -5.74
CA HIS A 56 -12.33 -9.60 -5.40
C HIS A 56 -11.87 -10.19 -4.06
N SER A 57 -10.73 -9.74 -3.54
CA SER A 57 -10.15 -10.15 -2.26
C SER A 57 -10.34 -9.10 -1.15
N LEU A 58 -10.93 -7.94 -1.46
CA LEU A 58 -11.14 -6.88 -0.48
C LEU A 58 -12.35 -7.18 0.40
N LEU A 59 -12.20 -6.93 1.70
CA LEU A 59 -13.27 -7.03 2.69
C LEU A 59 -13.60 -5.66 3.24
N ILE A 60 -14.89 -5.37 3.41
CA ILE A 60 -15.35 -4.12 4.03
C ILE A 60 -15.20 -4.23 5.55
N TYR A 61 -14.67 -3.17 6.17
CA TYR A 61 -14.62 -3.01 7.61
C TYR A 61 -14.81 -1.54 7.99
N SER A 62 -15.22 -1.30 9.24
CA SER A 62 -15.38 0.04 9.79
C SER A 62 -14.34 0.28 10.88
N ASP A 63 -13.84 1.50 10.95
CA ASP A 63 -12.88 1.94 11.96
C ASP A 63 -13.24 3.38 12.35
N ASP A 64 -13.57 3.60 13.62
CA ASP A 64 -14.08 4.90 14.11
C ASP A 64 -13.09 6.04 13.87
N TYR A 65 -11.79 5.75 13.98
CA TYR A 65 -10.74 6.75 13.77
C TYR A 65 -10.68 7.16 12.30
N PHE A 66 -10.63 6.19 11.40
CA PHE A 66 -10.59 6.47 9.97
C PHE A 66 -11.92 7.03 9.44
N SER A 67 -13.05 6.67 10.05
CA SER A 67 -14.35 7.26 9.73
C SER A 67 -14.34 8.76 10.02
N ASP A 68 -13.89 9.16 11.22
CA ASP A 68 -13.73 10.57 11.61
C ASP A 68 -12.71 11.31 10.71
N LEU A 69 -11.62 10.64 10.34
CA LEU A 69 -10.63 11.20 9.41
C LEU A 69 -11.23 11.44 8.01
N ILE A 70 -11.98 10.47 7.47
CA ILE A 70 -12.64 10.56 6.16
C ILE A 70 -13.62 11.74 6.13
N GLU A 71 -14.41 11.91 7.18
CA GLU A 71 -15.39 12.99 7.29
C GLU A 71 -14.73 14.37 7.38
N LYS A 72 -13.56 14.46 8.03
CA LYS A 72 -12.81 15.71 8.21
C LYS A 72 -11.86 16.05 7.08
N THR A 73 -11.51 15.08 6.23
CA THR A 73 -10.58 15.31 5.13
C THR A 73 -11.28 16.09 4.02
N PRO A 74 -10.80 17.30 3.67
CA PRO A 74 -11.46 18.12 2.67
C PRO A 74 -11.43 17.42 1.30
N VAL A 75 -12.59 17.42 0.64
CA VAL A 75 -12.70 16.98 -0.75
C VAL A 75 -12.66 18.22 -1.60
N ILE A 76 -11.49 18.48 -2.17
CA ILE A 76 -11.35 19.49 -3.21
C ILE A 76 -12.18 18.97 -4.39
N SER A 77 -13.34 19.58 -4.60
CA SER A 77 -14.21 19.28 -5.74
C SER A 77 -14.37 20.56 -6.53
N ASP A 78 -13.83 20.55 -7.75
CA ASP A 78 -14.18 21.55 -8.74
C ASP A 78 -15.63 21.31 -9.15
N SER A 79 -16.53 22.15 -8.63
CA SER A 79 -17.92 22.39 -9.06
C SER A 79 -19.09 21.57 -8.45
N SER A 80 -20.02 22.35 -7.89
CA SER A 80 -21.48 22.16 -7.74
C SER A 80 -22.04 21.08 -6.80
N GLU A 81 -23.08 21.48 -6.08
CA GLU A 81 -23.75 20.83 -4.95
C GLU A 81 -24.45 19.47 -5.26
N GLU A 82 -24.31 18.91 -6.46
CA GLU A 82 -24.93 17.62 -6.86
C GLU A 82 -24.10 16.37 -6.48
N ILE A 83 -22.87 16.53 -6.00
CA ILE A 83 -21.91 15.42 -5.77
C ILE A 83 -22.12 14.74 -4.40
N THR A 84 -22.85 15.32 -3.45
CA THR A 84 -23.03 14.76 -2.09
C THR A 84 -23.74 13.40 -2.10
N ALA A 85 -24.71 13.16 -2.99
CA ALA A 85 -25.35 11.85 -3.14
C ALA A 85 -24.44 10.80 -3.82
N SER A 86 -23.50 11.24 -4.67
CA SER A 86 -22.52 10.37 -5.33
C SER A 86 -21.37 9.93 -4.41
N PHE A 87 -21.19 10.62 -3.28
CA PHE A 87 -20.11 10.34 -2.34
C PHE A 87 -20.27 8.97 -1.65
N GLN A 88 -21.52 8.56 -1.42
CA GLN A 88 -21.82 7.29 -0.74
C GLN A 88 -21.74 6.08 -1.67
N SER A 89 -21.93 6.26 -2.99
CA SER A 89 -21.93 5.13 -3.93
C SER A 89 -20.58 4.87 -4.57
N LEU A 90 -19.71 5.88 -4.69
CA LEU A 90 -18.41 5.76 -5.34
C LEU A 90 -17.32 5.26 -4.39
N ILE A 91 -16.48 4.36 -4.88
CA ILE A 91 -15.26 3.94 -4.19
C ILE A 91 -14.17 4.98 -4.46
N LYS A 92 -13.60 5.51 -3.38
CA LYS A 92 -12.57 6.56 -3.39
C LYS A 92 -11.26 6.03 -2.86
N CYS A 93 -10.18 6.76 -3.12
CA CYS A 93 -8.85 6.49 -2.58
C CYS A 93 -8.43 7.64 -1.67
N LEU A 94 -8.32 7.36 -0.37
CA LEU A 94 -7.69 8.24 0.61
C LEU A 94 -6.18 7.96 0.59
N ILE A 95 -5.37 9.00 0.47
CA ILE A 95 -3.91 8.94 0.52
C ILE A 95 -3.43 9.76 1.70
N PHE A 96 -2.47 9.24 2.46
CA PHE A 96 -1.80 10.01 3.50
C PHE A 96 -0.31 9.72 3.59
N TYR A 97 0.46 10.73 3.98
CA TYR A 97 1.91 10.59 4.17
C TYR A 97 2.20 9.86 5.47
N THR A 98 2.95 8.77 5.37
CA THR A 98 3.43 8.05 6.56
C THR A 98 4.61 8.80 7.18
N ASN A 99 4.94 8.46 8.43
CA ASN A 99 6.18 8.91 9.07
C ASN A 99 7.42 8.10 8.63
N VAL A 100 7.25 7.14 7.71
CA VAL A 100 8.33 6.40 7.06
C VAL A 100 8.96 7.31 5.99
N GLN A 101 9.72 8.27 6.48
CA GLN A 101 10.40 9.28 5.66
C GLN A 101 11.90 9.26 5.90
N SER A 102 12.63 9.62 4.85
CA SER A 102 14.07 9.72 4.82
C SER A 102 14.45 10.87 3.90
N PRO A 103 15.64 11.48 4.05
CA PRO A 103 16.19 12.35 3.01
C PRO A 103 16.23 11.69 1.62
N LEU A 104 16.16 10.36 1.57
CA LEU A 104 16.24 9.56 0.35
C LEU A 104 14.88 9.19 -0.27
N TYR A 105 13.80 9.20 0.51
CA TYR A 105 12.48 8.79 0.03
C TYR A 105 11.35 9.17 0.99
N ASP A 106 10.13 9.21 0.45
CA ASP A 106 8.90 9.34 1.24
C ASP A 106 7.98 8.16 0.93
N ALA A 107 7.19 7.74 1.92
CA ALA A 107 6.19 6.70 1.76
C ALA A 107 4.78 7.20 2.09
N CYS A 108 3.81 6.81 1.29
CA CYS A 108 2.39 7.07 1.53
C CYS A 108 1.64 5.76 1.63
N GLU A 109 0.61 5.76 2.45
CA GLU A 109 -0.39 4.69 2.49
C GLU A 109 -1.61 5.14 1.68
N MET A 110 -2.28 4.17 1.06
CA MET A 110 -3.53 4.35 0.34
C MET A 110 -4.59 3.45 0.94
N LYS A 111 -5.79 4.00 1.19
CA LYS A 111 -6.96 3.25 1.61
C LYS A 111 -8.10 3.48 0.63
N PHE A 112 -8.75 2.41 0.24
CA PHE A 112 -10.01 2.52 -0.51
C PHE A 112 -11.17 2.61 0.47
N CYS A 113 -12.14 3.46 0.17
CA CYS A 113 -13.35 3.61 0.98
C CYS A 113 -14.59 3.88 0.14
N GLN A 114 -15.75 3.52 0.66
CA GLN A 114 -17.08 3.86 0.12
C GLN A 114 -17.87 4.52 1.25
N GLY A 115 -18.17 5.82 1.12
CA GLY A 115 -18.53 6.60 2.31
C GLY A 115 -17.41 6.55 3.35
N THR A 116 -17.74 6.15 4.58
CA THR A 116 -16.80 5.95 5.70
C THR A 116 -16.32 4.50 5.84
N ASP A 117 -16.92 3.56 5.10
CA ASP A 117 -16.53 2.16 5.14
C ASP A 117 -15.25 1.94 4.34
N LEU A 118 -14.32 1.18 4.91
CA LEU A 118 -13.00 0.94 4.34
C LEU A 118 -12.92 -0.44 3.72
N PHE A 119 -12.11 -0.56 2.67
CA PHE A 119 -11.75 -1.83 2.08
C PHE A 119 -10.37 -2.28 2.59
N GLY A 120 -10.31 -3.50 3.12
CA GLY A 120 -9.12 -4.09 3.72
C GLY A 120 -8.81 -5.47 3.15
N GLY A 121 -7.76 -6.09 3.68
CA GLY A 121 -7.26 -7.41 3.27
C GLY A 121 -5.81 -7.33 2.73
N VAL A 122 -5.45 -6.21 2.11
CA VAL A 122 -4.11 -5.91 1.62
C VAL A 122 -3.77 -4.46 1.92
N GLY A 123 -2.57 -4.21 2.45
CA GLY A 123 -2.06 -2.86 2.64
C GLY A 123 -1.51 -2.29 1.34
N ILE A 124 -1.88 -1.06 0.99
CA ILE A 124 -1.50 -0.43 -0.28
C ILE A 124 -0.63 0.77 0.00
N TYR A 125 0.55 0.81 -0.62
CA TYR A 125 1.52 1.87 -0.37
C TYR A 125 2.19 2.33 -1.66
N LYS A 126 2.83 3.49 -1.57
CA LYS A 126 3.88 3.91 -2.51
C LYS A 126 5.11 4.36 -1.75
N ILE A 127 6.28 4.13 -2.33
CA ILE A 127 7.55 4.66 -1.88
C ILE A 127 8.13 5.46 -3.05
N HIS A 128 8.32 6.75 -2.86
CA HIS A 128 8.90 7.63 -3.87
C HIS A 128 10.37 7.91 -3.53
N SER A 129 11.28 7.46 -4.39
CA SER A 129 12.70 7.70 -4.23
C SER A 129 13.09 9.09 -4.73
N LYS A 130 13.86 9.83 -3.94
CA LYS A 130 14.35 11.17 -4.28
C LYS A 130 15.64 11.14 -5.10
N LEU A 131 16.46 10.10 -4.94
CA LEU A 131 17.79 9.97 -5.56
C LEU A 131 17.97 8.68 -6.38
N GLY A 132 16.93 7.86 -6.47
CA GLY A 132 16.98 6.55 -7.09
C GLY A 132 17.28 5.44 -6.08
N PHE A 133 16.76 4.25 -6.35
CA PHE A 133 17.02 3.07 -5.54
C PHE A 133 17.74 1.98 -6.31
N ASN A 134 18.77 1.42 -5.66
CA ASN A 134 19.27 0.08 -5.96
C ASN A 134 18.51 -0.97 -5.15
N GLU A 135 18.78 -2.25 -5.41
CA GLU A 135 18.11 -3.39 -4.77
C GLU A 135 18.15 -3.35 -3.23
N GLU A 136 19.31 -3.03 -2.64
CA GLU A 136 19.46 -2.95 -1.18
C GLU A 136 18.59 -1.83 -0.58
N MET A 137 18.52 -0.69 -1.26
CA MET A 137 17.69 0.44 -0.85
C MET A 137 16.20 0.10 -0.96
N ILE A 138 15.78 -0.62 -2.00
CA ILE A 138 14.40 -1.14 -2.12
C ILE A 138 14.09 -2.04 -0.94
N GLN A 139 14.92 -3.05 -0.68
CA GLN A 139 14.71 -3.99 0.43
C GLN A 139 14.60 -3.25 1.77
N ARG A 140 15.48 -2.27 2.02
CA ARG A 140 15.48 -1.48 3.25
C ARG A 140 14.23 -0.61 3.38
N ALA A 141 13.86 0.12 2.33
CA ALA A 141 12.70 1.01 2.35
C ALA A 141 11.38 0.21 2.51
N VAL A 142 11.24 -0.89 1.76
CA VAL A 142 10.10 -1.81 1.88
C VAL A 142 10.04 -2.41 3.27
N THR A 143 11.17 -2.84 3.85
CA THR A 143 11.20 -3.36 5.22
C THR A 143 10.68 -2.34 6.24
N ARG A 144 10.98 -1.05 6.07
CA ARG A 144 10.43 -0.01 6.95
C ARG A 144 8.92 0.18 6.78
N VAL A 145 8.41 0.14 5.54
CA VAL A 145 6.96 0.17 5.29
C VAL A 145 6.26 -1.05 5.92
N ILE A 146 6.90 -2.22 5.88
CA ILE A 146 6.36 -3.42 6.54
C ILE A 146 6.29 -3.23 8.07
N GLN A 147 7.37 -2.73 8.68
CA GLN A 147 7.39 -2.43 10.11
C GLN A 147 6.28 -1.43 10.49
N TYR A 148 6.16 -0.34 9.72
CA TYR A 148 5.08 0.63 9.89
C TYR A 148 3.70 -0.01 9.79
N SER A 149 3.45 -0.82 8.76
CA SER A 149 2.15 -1.47 8.59
C SER A 149 1.80 -2.38 9.76
N LEU A 150 2.75 -3.15 10.29
CA LEU A 150 2.53 -4.05 11.43
C LEU A 150 2.34 -3.33 12.76
N GLU A 151 2.86 -2.11 12.88
CA GLU A 151 2.70 -1.25 14.05
C GLU A 151 1.50 -0.30 13.93
N SER A 152 0.91 -0.21 12.73
CA SER A 152 -0.29 0.58 12.49
C SER A 152 -1.51 -0.01 13.18
N CYS A 153 -2.54 0.82 13.40
CA CYS A 153 -3.83 0.37 13.92
C CYS A 153 -4.60 -0.54 12.95
N ASN A 154 -4.08 -0.77 11.73
CA ASN A 154 -4.72 -1.62 10.73
C ASN A 154 -3.69 -2.47 9.95
N PRO A 155 -3.14 -3.50 10.60
CA PRO A 155 -2.00 -4.24 10.10
C PRO A 155 -2.42 -5.35 9.14
N PHE A 156 -1.76 -5.43 7.99
CA PHE A 156 -2.07 -6.42 6.95
C PHE A 156 -0.95 -7.46 6.84
N ARG A 157 -1.31 -8.71 6.51
CA ARG A 157 -0.32 -9.77 6.23
C ARG A 157 0.21 -9.74 4.79
N GLY A 158 -0.52 -9.08 3.89
CA GLY A 158 -0.13 -8.86 2.50
C GLY A 158 -0.03 -7.37 2.21
N LEU A 159 1.03 -6.94 1.53
CA LEU A 159 1.17 -5.56 1.07
C LEU A 159 1.43 -5.52 -0.43
N THR A 160 0.92 -4.47 -1.08
CA THR A 160 1.20 -4.12 -2.47
C THR A 160 1.76 -2.70 -2.49
N ILE A 161 2.99 -2.55 -2.97
CA ILE A 161 3.76 -1.31 -2.85
C ILE A 161 4.29 -0.91 -4.23
N ALA A 162 4.03 0.32 -4.66
CA ALA A 162 4.72 0.91 -5.80
C ALA A 162 6.05 1.52 -5.35
N VAL A 163 7.15 1.13 -5.99
CA VAL A 163 8.46 1.75 -5.76
C VAL A 163 8.80 2.63 -6.97
N VAL A 164 8.79 3.93 -6.76
CA VAL A 164 8.86 4.95 -7.82
C VAL A 164 10.25 5.58 -7.84
N GLN A 165 10.87 5.60 -9.01
CA GLN A 165 12.16 6.24 -9.26
C GLN A 165 11.98 7.72 -9.63
N PRO A 166 13.05 8.55 -9.52
CA PRO A 166 12.98 9.97 -9.88
C PRO A 166 12.59 10.25 -11.34
N ASP A 167 12.85 9.31 -12.25
CA ASP A 167 12.50 9.40 -13.67
C ASP A 167 11.05 8.98 -13.98
N GLY A 168 10.26 8.65 -12.95
CA GLY A 168 8.88 8.19 -13.09
C GLY A 168 8.73 6.71 -13.45
N SER A 169 9.83 5.99 -13.70
CA SER A 169 9.81 4.54 -13.79
C SER A 169 9.48 3.93 -12.42
N TRP A 170 8.84 2.77 -12.41
CA TRP A 170 8.43 2.15 -11.15
C TRP A 170 8.44 0.63 -11.19
N LYS A 171 8.51 0.03 -10.01
CA LYS A 171 8.40 -1.41 -9.79
C LYS A 171 7.21 -1.72 -8.90
N MET A 172 6.55 -2.83 -9.16
CA MET A 172 5.52 -3.36 -8.28
C MET A 172 6.16 -4.31 -7.27
N VAL A 173 5.91 -4.08 -5.99
CA VAL A 173 6.41 -4.91 -4.91
C VAL A 173 5.26 -5.58 -4.20
N LEU A 174 5.31 -6.91 -4.13
CA LEU A 174 4.40 -7.72 -3.33
C LEU A 174 5.11 -8.22 -2.09
N VAL A 175 4.45 -8.06 -0.95
CA VAL A 175 4.97 -8.52 0.34
C VAL A 175 4.02 -9.55 0.93
N GLN A 176 4.59 -10.67 1.37
CA GLN A 176 3.90 -11.64 2.21
C GLN A 176 4.58 -11.73 3.57
N ILE A 177 3.86 -11.37 4.61
CA ILE A 177 4.33 -11.35 5.99
C ILE A 177 3.90 -12.64 6.67
N LYS A 178 4.89 -13.39 7.15
CA LYS A 178 4.69 -14.60 7.94
C LYS A 178 4.90 -14.25 9.41
N ILE A 179 3.82 -14.33 10.18
CA ILE A 179 3.84 -14.17 11.63
C ILE A 179 3.64 -15.56 12.24
N PRO A 180 4.71 -16.21 12.73
CA PRO A 180 4.59 -17.51 13.37
C PRO A 180 3.65 -17.47 14.57
N THR A 181 2.81 -18.49 14.70
CA THR A 181 1.75 -18.59 15.72
C THR A 181 2.29 -18.57 17.16
N TYR A 182 3.55 -18.98 17.36
CA TYR A 182 4.20 -18.94 18.68
C TYR A 182 4.61 -17.52 19.10
N LEU A 183 4.87 -16.62 18.15
CA LEU A 183 5.15 -15.20 18.44
C LEU A 183 3.90 -14.41 18.84
N LEU A 184 2.70 -14.99 18.66
CA LEU A 184 1.47 -14.44 19.23
C LEU A 184 1.39 -14.67 20.75
N ARG A 185 2.34 -15.40 21.36
CA ARG A 185 2.32 -15.80 22.78
C ARG A 185 3.54 -15.33 23.58
N GLU A 186 4.67 -15.03 22.93
CA GLU A 186 5.93 -14.68 23.61
C GLU A 186 6.40 -13.24 23.31
N ARG A 187 7.37 -12.74 24.09
CA ARG A 187 7.98 -11.40 23.95
C ARG A 187 8.90 -11.24 22.72
N ASP A 188 8.97 -12.24 21.84
CA ASP A 188 9.77 -12.16 20.64
C ASP A 188 8.90 -11.61 19.50
N ASN A 189 9.27 -10.43 18.99
CA ASN A 189 8.53 -9.71 17.96
C ASN A 189 9.19 -9.88 16.58
N THR A 190 9.88 -11.01 16.36
CA THR A 190 10.65 -11.25 15.14
C THR A 190 9.76 -11.70 13.99
N VAL A 191 9.57 -10.85 12.98
CA VAL A 191 8.74 -11.13 11.82
C VAL A 191 9.60 -11.50 10.62
N THR A 192 9.08 -12.42 9.79
CA THR A 192 9.68 -12.74 8.49
C THR A 192 8.76 -12.26 7.38
N ALA A 193 9.31 -11.52 6.42
CA ALA A 193 8.60 -11.12 5.21
C ALA A 193 9.33 -11.62 3.97
N MET A 194 8.54 -12.10 3.00
CA MET A 194 8.98 -12.35 1.63
C MET A 194 8.60 -11.14 0.79
N ILE A 195 9.57 -10.58 0.06
CA ILE A 195 9.41 -9.39 -0.76
C ILE A 195 9.73 -9.80 -2.19
N HIS A 196 8.78 -9.60 -3.10
CA HIS A 196 8.95 -9.88 -4.53
C HIS A 196 8.82 -8.56 -5.30
N VAL A 197 9.83 -8.24 -6.11
CA VAL A 197 9.90 -6.99 -6.89
C VAL A 197 9.81 -7.32 -8.38
N PHE A 198 8.77 -6.82 -9.03
CA PHE A 198 8.46 -7.08 -10.42
C PHE A 198 8.55 -5.83 -11.28
N ASP A 199 8.88 -6.04 -12.55
CA ASP A 199 8.49 -5.12 -13.61
C ASP A 199 6.95 -5.14 -13.71
N PRO A 200 6.26 -3.98 -13.68
CA PRO A 200 4.80 -3.97 -13.64
C PRO A 200 4.13 -4.66 -14.83
N ASP A 201 4.58 -4.39 -16.07
CA ASP A 201 4.06 -5.06 -17.27
C ASP A 201 4.20 -6.58 -17.18
N ARG A 202 5.36 -7.08 -16.76
CA ARG A 202 5.59 -8.53 -16.61
C ARG A 202 4.68 -9.13 -15.55
N PHE A 203 4.47 -8.42 -14.45
CA PHE A 203 3.55 -8.86 -13.39
C PHE A 203 2.10 -8.92 -13.89
N VAL A 204 1.63 -7.89 -14.59
CA VAL A 204 0.25 -7.89 -15.09
C VAL A 204 0.05 -8.97 -16.13
N ARG A 205 0.96 -9.13 -17.09
CA ARG A 205 0.92 -10.24 -18.07
C ARG A 205 0.87 -11.61 -17.40
N MET A 206 1.60 -11.79 -16.31
CA MET A 206 1.60 -13.02 -15.53
C MET A 206 0.23 -13.32 -14.93
N ILE A 207 -0.38 -12.33 -14.26
CA ILE A 207 -1.70 -12.47 -13.65
C ILE A 207 -2.75 -12.77 -14.73
N LEU A 208 -2.74 -12.02 -15.83
CA LEU A 208 -3.67 -12.21 -16.94
C LEU A 208 -3.47 -13.55 -17.66
N GLY A 209 -2.24 -14.03 -17.75
CA GLY A 209 -1.89 -15.32 -18.35
C GLY A 209 -2.09 -16.52 -17.41
N GLY A 210 -2.47 -16.30 -16.14
CA GLY A 210 -2.58 -17.36 -15.13
C GLY A 210 -1.26 -18.03 -14.79
N ALA A 211 -0.13 -17.38 -15.07
CA ALA A 211 1.21 -17.90 -14.81
C ALA A 211 1.55 -17.81 -13.31
N ASN A 212 2.41 -18.72 -12.84
CA ASN A 212 2.84 -18.70 -11.44
C ASN A 212 3.87 -17.57 -11.21
N PRO A 213 3.86 -16.85 -10.07
CA PRO A 213 4.91 -15.91 -9.68
C PRO A 213 6.35 -16.43 -9.84
N LYS A 214 6.56 -17.74 -9.66
CA LYS A 214 7.88 -18.38 -9.83
C LYS A 214 8.34 -18.50 -11.29
N GLU A 215 7.44 -18.35 -12.24
CA GLU A 215 7.70 -18.49 -13.69
C GLU A 215 8.12 -17.17 -14.33
N VAL A 216 8.07 -16.07 -13.58
CA VAL A 216 8.41 -14.73 -14.06
C VAL A 216 9.68 -14.23 -13.38
N THR A 217 10.59 -13.65 -14.17
CA THR A 217 11.81 -13.05 -13.64
C THR A 217 11.47 -11.88 -12.72
N HIS A 218 11.88 -11.99 -11.46
CA HIS A 218 11.68 -10.98 -10.43
C HIS A 218 12.80 -11.05 -9.39
N LEU A 219 12.96 -9.99 -8.60
CA LEU A 219 13.86 -10.03 -7.45
C LEU A 219 13.10 -10.54 -6.22
N GLU A 220 13.71 -11.46 -5.48
CA GLU A 220 13.16 -11.99 -4.23
C GLU A 220 14.09 -11.65 -3.07
N PHE A 221 13.53 -11.05 -2.02
CA PHE A 221 14.23 -10.81 -0.77
C PHE A 221 13.50 -11.49 0.39
N LYS A 222 14.26 -12.12 1.27
CA LYS A 222 13.79 -12.52 2.59
C LYS A 222 14.25 -11.49 3.61
N SER A 223 13.31 -10.83 4.27
CA SER A 223 13.60 -9.87 5.35
C SER A 223 13.19 -10.46 6.69
N ILE A 224 14.08 -10.37 7.68
CA ILE A 224 13.83 -10.77 9.07
C ILE A 224 14.12 -9.55 9.94
N PHE A 225 13.13 -9.10 10.69
CA PHE A 225 13.22 -7.88 11.48
C PHE A 225 12.34 -7.98 12.72
N GLN A 226 12.58 -7.09 13.69
CA GLN A 226 11.75 -6.97 14.88
C GLN A 226 10.75 -5.82 14.71
N VAL A 227 9.57 -5.98 15.29
CA VAL A 227 8.58 -4.90 15.46
C VAL A 227 8.51 -4.46 16.92
N ALA A 228 8.21 -3.19 17.16
CA ALA A 228 8.07 -2.65 18.52
C ALA A 228 6.74 -3.07 19.18
N GLY A 229 5.68 -3.17 18.38
CA GLY A 229 4.32 -3.44 18.84
C GLY A 229 4.02 -4.92 19.13
N SER A 230 2.96 -5.15 19.91
CA SER A 230 2.40 -6.48 20.13
C SER A 230 1.71 -6.97 18.86
N LEU A 231 2.05 -8.18 18.40
CA LEU A 231 1.42 -8.84 17.24
C LEU A 231 0.14 -9.62 17.60
N GLN A 232 -0.36 -9.53 18.83
CA GLN A 232 -1.48 -10.34 19.30
C GLN A 232 -2.81 -10.06 18.58
N HIS A 233 -2.96 -8.92 17.92
CA HIS A 233 -4.13 -8.58 17.11
C HIS A 233 -4.29 -9.48 15.87
N PHE A 234 -3.26 -10.25 15.50
CA PHE A 234 -3.32 -11.25 14.44
C PHE A 234 -3.81 -12.65 14.90
N LYS A 235 -4.17 -12.82 16.18
CA LYS A 235 -4.74 -14.07 16.71
C LYS A 235 -6.11 -14.40 16.13
#